data_AF-A0A6J4TA43-F1
#
_entry.id   AF-A0A6J4TA43-F1
#
_cell.length_a   1.000
_cell.length_b   1.000
_cell.length_c   1.000
_cell.angle_alpha   90.00
_cell.angle_beta   90.00
_cell.angle_gamma   90.00
#
_symmetry.space_group_name_H-M   'P 1'
#
loop_
_entity.id
_entity.type
_entity.pdbx_description
1 polymer ?
#
loop_
_entity_poly.entity_id
_entity_poly.type
_entity_poly.pdbx_seq_one_letter_code
_entity_poly.pdbx_strand_id
1 'polypeptide(L)'
;MLRSDRTSGPGAGARLAEERALEELEVAGTRVQRAARRGADALSPSERRVVALAIDGLSNRQIAEALFVTRKAVEWHLGNAYRKLDVRSRRELPAALGK
;
A
#
# COMPACT_ATOMS: atom_id res chain seq x y z
N MET A 1 -36.36 -32.95 -1.96
CA MET A 1 -35.82 -31.87 -2.81
C MET A 1 -34.47 -31.44 -2.25
N LEU A 2 -33.42 -31.53 -3.08
CA LEU A 2 -32.10 -30.87 -3.09
C LEU A 2 -31.52 -30.31 -1.77
N ARG A 3 -30.37 -30.84 -1.28
CA ARG A 3 -28.99 -30.32 -1.48
C ARG A 3 -28.79 -28.93 -0.84
N SER A 4 -27.82 -28.62 0.02
CA SER A 4 -26.55 -29.22 0.41
C SER A 4 -25.97 -28.49 1.63
N ASP A 5 -25.17 -29.21 2.41
CA ASP A 5 -24.03 -28.66 3.16
C ASP A 5 -23.22 -27.63 2.34
N ARG A 6 -22.81 -26.54 2.99
CA ARG A 6 -21.42 -26.07 2.86
C ARG A 6 -20.96 -25.18 4.01
N THR A 7 -20.18 -25.81 4.87
CA THR A 7 -19.02 -25.28 5.59
C THR A 7 -18.18 -24.29 4.79
N SER A 8 -17.85 -23.14 5.41
CA SER A 8 -16.50 -22.54 5.37
C SER A 8 -16.53 -21.21 6.12
N GLY A 9 -16.30 -21.27 7.43
CA GLY A 9 -15.73 -20.12 8.12
C GLY A 9 -14.36 -19.81 7.50
N PRO A 10 -14.01 -18.55 7.23
CA PRO A 10 -12.68 -18.23 6.75
C PRO A 10 -11.68 -18.65 7.82
N GLY A 11 -10.86 -19.63 7.43
CA GLY A 11 -9.96 -20.36 8.30
C GLY A 11 -8.93 -19.47 8.96
N ALA A 12 -8.36 -20.03 10.03
CA ALA A 12 -7.28 -19.50 10.86
C ALA A 12 -5.94 -19.21 10.13
N GLY A 13 -5.96 -18.95 8.81
CA GLY A 13 -4.82 -18.47 8.02
C GLY A 13 -4.79 -16.95 7.81
N ALA A 14 -5.91 -16.24 8.03
CA ALA A 14 -6.00 -14.80 7.76
C ALA A 14 -5.29 -13.91 8.81
N ARG A 15 -5.05 -14.40 10.03
CA ARG A 15 -4.38 -13.62 11.09
C ARG A 15 -2.84 -13.68 11.03
N LEU A 16 -2.26 -14.64 10.31
CA LEU A 16 -0.79 -14.74 10.15
C LEU A 16 -0.30 -14.03 8.87
N ALA A 17 -1.21 -13.61 7.99
CA ALA A 17 -0.89 -12.85 6.78
C ALA A 17 -0.81 -11.33 7.02
N GLU A 18 -1.31 -10.84 8.15
CA GLU A 18 -1.30 -9.40 8.46
C GLU A 18 0.07 -8.92 8.97
N GLU A 19 0.88 -9.78 9.60
CA GLU A 19 2.19 -9.41 10.15
C GLU A 19 3.35 -9.71 9.19
N ARG A 20 3.33 -10.83 8.46
CA ARG A 20 4.43 -11.18 7.54
C ARG A 20 4.47 -10.41 6.22
N ALA A 21 3.35 -9.83 5.80
CA ALA A 21 3.33 -8.96 4.62
C ALA A 21 4.02 -7.60 4.86
N LEU A 22 4.29 -7.26 6.13
CA LEU A 22 4.95 -6.00 6.51
C LEU A 22 6.45 -6.19 6.76
N GLU A 23 6.89 -7.31 7.34
CA GLU A 23 8.28 -7.50 7.76
C GLU A 23 9.26 -7.91 6.64
N GLU A 24 8.84 -8.66 5.62
CA GLU A 24 9.80 -9.12 4.59
C GLU A 24 10.29 -8.00 3.64
N LEU A 25 9.61 -6.86 3.61
CA LEU A 25 9.94 -5.76 2.69
C LEU A 25 10.78 -4.62 3.32
N GLU A 26 11.05 -4.66 4.63
CA GLU A 26 11.84 -3.62 5.31
C GLU A 26 13.33 -3.98 5.55
N VAL A 27 13.70 -5.26 5.47
CA VAL A 27 15.05 -5.69 5.92
C VAL A 27 16.18 -5.34 4.94
N ALA A 28 15.91 -5.19 3.63
CA ALA A 28 16.98 -4.99 2.64
C ALA A 28 17.30 -3.52 2.26
N GLY A 29 16.39 -2.56 2.52
CA GLY A 29 16.50 -1.20 1.92
C GLY A 29 16.64 -0.04 2.91
N THR A 30 16.46 -0.28 4.21
CA THR A 30 16.11 0.78 5.18
C THR A 30 17.29 1.56 5.73
N ARG A 31 18.54 1.12 5.59
CA ARG A 31 19.69 1.80 6.25
C ARG A 31 20.48 2.77 5.36
N VAL A 32 20.48 2.58 4.04
CA VAL A 32 21.41 3.32 3.14
C VAL A 32 20.78 4.55 2.48
N GLN A 33 19.45 4.61 2.28
CA GLN A 33 18.79 5.68 1.48
C GLN A 33 18.18 6.83 2.30
N ARG A 34 18.22 6.75 3.64
CA ARG A 34 17.42 7.60 4.54
C ARG A 34 17.85 9.09 4.60
N ALA A 35 18.96 9.49 3.97
CA ALA A 35 19.62 10.75 4.29
C ALA A 35 19.51 11.91 3.27
N ALA A 36 18.99 11.74 2.04
CA ALA A 36 19.09 12.84 1.05
C ALA A 36 18.00 12.94 -0.04
N ARG A 37 16.94 12.12 -0.02
CA ARG A 37 15.92 12.17 -1.08
C ARG A 37 14.65 12.87 -0.57
N ARG A 38 14.23 13.92 -1.27
CA ARG A 38 12.93 14.59 -1.13
C ARG A 38 12.10 14.34 -2.40
N GLY A 39 10.78 14.40 -2.30
CA GLY A 39 9.90 14.17 -3.44
C GLY A 39 9.84 12.69 -3.87
N ALA A 40 9.54 12.45 -5.15
CA ALA A 40 9.28 11.11 -5.71
C ALA A 40 10.38 10.06 -5.41
N ASP A 41 11.62 10.52 -5.29
CA ASP A 41 12.80 9.68 -5.06
C ASP A 41 12.90 9.15 -3.62
N ALA A 42 12.18 9.76 -2.67
CA ALA A 42 12.13 9.34 -1.27
C ALA A 42 11.20 8.13 -1.04
N LEU A 43 10.32 7.85 -2.02
CA LEU A 43 9.32 6.81 -1.91
C LEU A 43 9.95 5.41 -2.00
N SER A 44 9.41 4.46 -1.24
CA SER A 44 9.70 3.04 -1.43
C SER A 44 9.07 2.54 -2.74
N PRO A 45 9.53 1.40 -3.29
CA PRO A 45 8.89 0.80 -4.47
C PRO A 45 7.39 0.50 -4.27
N SER A 46 6.97 0.15 -3.04
CA SER A 46 5.57 -0.12 -2.72
C SER A 46 4.76 1.17 -2.63
N GLU A 47 5.31 2.22 -2.02
CA GLU A 47 4.69 3.54 -1.98
C GLU A 47 4.49 4.13 -3.38
N ARG A 48 5.51 4.04 -4.25
CA ARG A 48 5.39 4.49 -5.65
C ARG A 48 4.26 3.78 -6.39
N ARG A 49 4.14 2.46 -6.25
CA ARG A 49 3.07 1.67 -6.90
C ARG A 49 1.69 2.12 -6.42
N VAL A 50 1.51 2.28 -5.11
CA VAL A 50 0.25 2.76 -4.53
C VAL A 50 -0.07 4.19 -4.98
N VAL A 51 0.91 5.09 -4.96
CA VAL A 51 0.74 6.50 -5.36
C VAL A 51 0.41 6.62 -6.85
N ALA A 52 1.03 5.82 -7.72
CA ALA A 52 0.75 5.83 -9.15
C ALA A 52 -0.72 5.47 -9.43
N LEU A 53 -1.19 4.35 -8.88
CA LEU A 53 -2.59 3.95 -8.99
C LEU A 53 -3.53 4.97 -8.33
N ALA A 54 -3.05 5.67 -7.30
CA ALA A 54 -3.81 6.74 -6.66
C ALA A 54 -3.96 7.97 -7.57
N ILE A 55 -2.94 8.33 -8.33
CA ILE A 55 -3.00 9.39 -9.34
C ILE A 55 -3.92 8.99 -10.49
N ASP A 56 -3.91 7.71 -10.89
CA ASP A 56 -4.79 7.16 -11.93
C ASP A 56 -6.28 7.10 -11.49
N GLY A 57 -6.61 7.55 -10.28
CA GLY A 57 -7.98 7.67 -9.79
C GLY A 57 -8.55 6.43 -9.10
N LEU A 58 -7.76 5.36 -8.91
CA LEU A 58 -8.25 4.13 -8.27
C LEU A 58 -8.51 4.29 -6.77
N SER A 59 -9.68 3.92 -6.29
CA SER A 59 -9.97 3.91 -4.84
C SER A 59 -9.02 2.99 -4.06
N ASN A 60 -8.84 3.23 -2.76
CA ASN A 60 -7.99 2.37 -1.90
C ASN A 60 -8.40 0.89 -1.97
N ARG A 61 -9.69 0.61 -2.21
CA ARG A 61 -10.20 -0.76 -2.42
C ARG A 61 -9.70 -1.34 -3.74
N GLN A 62 -9.81 -0.60 -4.84
CA GLN A 62 -9.32 -1.05 -6.15
C GLN A 62 -7.79 -1.22 -6.15
N ILE A 63 -7.06 -0.34 -5.45
CA ILE A 63 -5.60 -0.47 -5.27
C ILE A 63 -5.27 -1.74 -4.47
N ALA A 64 -6.01 -2.00 -3.39
CA ALA A 64 -5.83 -3.20 -2.57
C ALA A 64 -6.06 -4.48 -3.40
N GLU A 65 -7.11 -4.50 -4.22
CA GLU A 65 -7.41 -5.59 -5.15
C GLU A 65 -6.32 -5.74 -6.23
N ALA A 66 -5.87 -4.63 -6.84
CA ALA A 66 -4.84 -4.63 -7.89
C ALA A 66 -3.46 -5.08 -7.39
N LEU A 67 -3.12 -4.81 -6.13
CA LEU A 67 -1.83 -5.15 -5.52
C LEU A 67 -1.90 -6.41 -4.64
N PHE A 68 -3.06 -7.05 -4.52
CA PHE A 68 -3.30 -8.22 -3.66
C PHE A 68 -2.93 -7.96 -2.18
N VAL A 69 -3.24 -6.77 -1.67
CA VAL A 69 -2.98 -6.36 -0.28
C VAL A 69 -4.27 -5.96 0.43
N THR A 70 -4.21 -5.74 1.74
CA THR A 70 -5.36 -5.21 2.48
C THR A 70 -5.54 -3.71 2.23
N ARG A 71 -6.77 -3.22 2.35
CA ARG A 71 -7.07 -1.77 2.32
C ARG A 71 -6.25 -0.99 3.37
N LYS A 72 -6.02 -1.60 4.53
CA LYS A 72 -5.25 -1.00 5.62
C LYS A 72 -3.78 -0.82 5.25
N ALA A 73 -3.19 -1.77 4.52
CA ALA A 73 -1.84 -1.64 3.99
C ALA A 73 -1.74 -0.50 2.96
N VAL A 74 -2.74 -0.34 2.09
CA VAL A 74 -2.80 0.79 1.15
C VAL A 74 -2.86 2.13 1.89
N GLU A 75 -3.71 2.25 2.91
CA GLU A 75 -3.79 3.46 3.75
C GLU A 75 -2.45 3.77 4.42
N TRP A 76 -1.77 2.75 4.94
CA TRP A 76 -0.46 2.89 5.56
C TRP A 76 0.60 3.39 4.56
N HIS A 77 0.67 2.78 3.38
CA HIS A 77 1.58 3.22 2.31
C HIS A 77 1.29 4.66 1.85
N LEU A 78 0.01 5.03 1.69
CA LEU A 78 -0.36 6.41 1.35
C LEU A 78 0.04 7.39 2.45
N GLY A 79 -0.18 7.06 3.72
CA GLY A 79 0.24 7.91 4.83
C GLY A 79 1.75 8.16 4.88
N ASN A 80 2.55 7.11 4.65
CA ASN A 80 4.00 7.24 4.56
C ASN A 80 4.44 8.05 3.33
N ALA A 81 3.81 7.82 2.18
CA ALA A 81 4.08 8.58 0.97
C ALA A 81 3.74 10.07 1.15
N TYR A 82 2.60 10.39 1.75
CA TYR A 82 2.19 11.77 2.02
C TYR A 82 3.20 12.52 2.88
N ARG A 83 3.68 11.88 3.95
CA ARG A 83 4.74 12.44 4.80
C ARG A 83 6.06 12.66 4.06
N LYS A 84 6.42 11.77 3.12
CA LYS A 84 7.67 11.86 2.34
C LYS A 84 7.59 12.91 1.22
N LEU A 85 6.41 13.11 0.67
CA LEU A 85 6.12 14.10 -0.37
C LEU A 85 5.71 15.47 0.20
N ASP A 86 5.51 15.57 1.52
CA ASP A 86 4.99 16.76 2.22
C ASP A 86 3.62 17.22 1.68
N VAL A 87 2.73 16.27 1.40
CA VAL A 87 1.37 16.53 0.94
C VAL A 87 0.34 16.14 1.99
N ARG A 88 -0.82 16.81 1.94
CA ARG A 88 -1.93 16.57 2.88
C ARG A 88 -3.08 15.80 2.27
N SER A 89 -3.16 15.78 0.94
CA SER A 89 -4.28 15.13 0.25
C SER A 89 -3.86 14.39 -1.01
N ARG A 90 -4.69 13.42 -1.37
CA ARG A 90 -4.55 12.65 -2.61
C ARG A 90 -4.53 13.54 -3.87
N ARG A 91 -5.20 14.70 -3.83
CA ARG A 91 -5.27 15.64 -4.95
C ARG A 91 -3.95 16.40 -5.17
N GLU A 92 -3.10 16.46 -4.15
CA GLU A 92 -1.78 17.08 -4.23
C GLU A 92 -0.72 16.12 -4.78
N LEU A 93 -1.01 14.81 -4.88
CA LEU A 93 -0.07 13.81 -5.39
C LEU A 93 0.46 14.10 -6.81
N PRO A 94 -0.38 14.47 -7.81
CA PRO A 94 0.13 14.77 -9.15
C PRO A 94 1.11 15.94 -9.11
N ALA A 95 0.73 17.04 -8.45
CA ALA A 95 1.56 18.23 -8.31
C ALA A 95 2.90 17.93 -7.60
N ALA A 96 2.89 17.14 -6.53
CA ALA A 96 4.11 16.75 -5.81
C ALA A 96 5.03 15.80 -6.59
N LEU A 97 4.52 15.14 -7.62
CA LEU A 97 5.28 14.28 -8.52
C LEU A 97 5.62 14.95 -9.86
N GLY A 98 5.24 16.22 -10.05
CA GLY A 98 5.43 16.93 -11.31
C GLY A 98 4.62 16.34 -12.47
N LYS A 99 3.48 15.72 -12.17
CA LYS A 99 2.53 15.12 -13.13
C LYS A 99 1.26 15.94 -13.26
#